data_AF-A0A7Z3CGA7-F1
#
_entry.id   AF-A0A7Z3CGA7-F1
#
_cell.length_a   1.000
_cell.length_b   1.000
_cell.length_c   1.000
_cell.angle_alpha   90.00
_cell.angle_beta   90.00
_cell.angle_gamma   90.00
#
_symmetry.space_group_name_H-M   'P 1'
#
loop_
_entity.id
_entity.type
_entity.pdbx_description
1 polymer ?
#
loop_
_entity_poly.entity_id
_entity_poly.type
_entity_poly.pdbx_seq_one_letter_code
_entity_poly.pdbx_strand_id
1 'polypeptide(L)' 'MSPHVLLDEELDALAHPSTPLSWSVMIQKQLTEMMADQRITIEEFNHYCGRLNKIVDGRKDIA' A
#
# COMPACT_ATOMS: atom_id res chain seq x y z
N MET A 1 -6.17 -16.01 0.90
CA MET A 1 -6.65 -14.63 0.82
C MET A 1 -6.30 -14.06 -0.55
N SER A 2 -7.19 -13.28 -1.18
CA SER A 2 -6.89 -12.64 -2.47
C SER A 2 -5.81 -11.57 -2.30
N PRO A 3 -4.86 -11.40 -3.25
CA PRO A 3 -3.88 -10.31 -3.21
C PRO A 3 -4.53 -8.94 -3.00
N HIS A 4 -5.67 -8.70 -3.66
CA HIS A 4 -6.41 -7.43 -3.56
C HIS A 4 -6.94 -7.17 -2.16
N VAL A 5 -7.52 -8.18 -1.51
CA VAL A 5 -8.06 -8.06 -0.15
C VAL A 5 -6.94 -7.74 0.85
N LEU A 6 -5.80 -8.42 0.72
CA LEU A 6 -4.64 -8.15 1.57
C LEU A 6 -4.10 -6.73 1.39
N LEU A 7 -3.98 -6.27 0.14
CA LEU A 7 -3.52 -4.91 -0.15
C LEU A 7 -4.50 -3.84 0.33
N ASP A 8 -5.81 -4.10 0.24
CA ASP A 8 -6.83 -3.20 0.77
C ASP A 8 -6.74 -3.08 2.30
N GLU A 9 -6.62 -4.21 3.01
CA GLU A 9 -6.48 -4.23 4.47
C GLU A 9 -5.22 -3.52 4.95
N GLU A 10 -4.07 -3.73 4.29
CA GLU A 10 -2.83 -3.03 4.60
C GLU A 10 -2.92 -1.53 4.29
N LEU A 11 -3.56 -1.22 3.15
CA LEU A 11 -4.09 0.09 2.75
C LEU A 11 -4.71 0.86 3.91
N ASP A 12 -5.79 0.28 4.39
CA ASP A 12 -6.66 0.87 5.39
C ASP A 12 -5.99 0.91 6.77
N ALA A 13 -5.18 -0.10 7.10
CA ALA A 13 -4.35 -0.09 8.31
C ALA A 13 -3.33 1.05 8.29
N LEU A 14 -2.66 1.31 7.16
CA LEU A 14 -1.70 2.41 7.04
C LEU A 14 -2.37 3.79 7.16
N ALA A 15 -3.62 3.93 6.72
CA ALA A 15 -4.37 5.16 6.84
C ALA A 15 -4.68 5.54 8.31
N HIS A 16 -4.67 4.57 9.22
CA HIS A 16 -4.94 4.83 10.63
C HIS A 16 -3.81 5.66 11.30
N PRO A 17 -4.11 6.74 12.06
CA PRO A 17 -3.08 7.60 12.66
C PRO A 17 -2.12 6.89 13.63
N SER A 18 -2.57 5.83 14.29
CA SER A 18 -1.73 5.04 15.22
C SER A 18 -0.73 4.13 14.52
N THR A 19 -0.89 3.90 13.22
CA THR A 19 0.01 3.06 12.44
C THR A 19 1.29 3.85 12.14
N PRO A 20 2.49 3.32 12.38
CA PRO A 20 3.73 4.01 12.00
C PRO A 20 3.84 4.24 10.48
N LEU A 21 4.23 5.46 10.07
CA LEU A 21 4.46 5.76 8.64
C LEU A 21 5.55 4.88 8.01
N SER A 22 6.49 4.36 8.79
CA SER A 22 7.51 3.41 8.33
C SER A 22 6.91 2.12 7.77
N TRP A 23 5.66 1.79 8.11
CA TRP A 23 4.97 0.62 7.59
C TRP A 23 4.69 0.73 6.07
N SER A 24 4.69 1.95 5.52
CA SER A 24 4.62 2.19 4.07
C SER A 24 5.71 1.46 3.27
N VAL A 25 6.92 1.31 3.85
CA VAL A 25 8.04 0.61 3.20
C VAL A 25 7.74 -0.89 3.03
N MET A 26 7.06 -1.50 4.00
CA MET A 26 6.65 -2.90 3.91
C MET A 26 5.62 -3.10 2.80
N ILE A 27 4.61 -2.23 2.74
CA ILE A 27 3.54 -2.30 1.72
C ILE A 27 4.12 -2.10 0.32
N GLN A 28 5.07 -1.17 0.16
CA GLN A 28 5.76 -0.97 -1.12
C GLN A 28 6.55 -2.22 -1.55
N LYS A 29 7.24 -2.88 -0.62
CA LYS A 29 7.93 -4.14 -0.88
C LYS A 29 6.94 -5.22 -1.32
N GLN A 30 5.83 -5.35 -0.60
CA GLN A 30 4.80 -6.34 -0.89
C GLN A 30 4.16 -6.14 -2.28
N LEU A 31 3.88 -4.89 -2.66
CA LEU A 31 3.41 -4.56 -4.01
C LEU A 31 4.41 -4.99 -5.08
N THR A 32 5.69 -4.75 -4.85
CA THR A 32 6.76 -5.11 -5.78
C THR A 32 6.85 -6.63 -5.94
N GLU A 33 6.79 -7.38 -4.85
CA GLU A 33 6.80 -8.85 -4.85
C GLU A 33 5.58 -9.41 -5.57
N MET A 34 4.38 -8.89 -5.29
CA MET A 34 3.14 -9.34 -5.95
C MET A 34 3.15 -9.07 -7.46
N MET A 35 3.70 -7.94 -7.90
CA MET A 35 3.85 -7.64 -9.33
C MET A 35 4.88 -8.58 -9.98
N ALA A 36 6.02 -8.82 -9.32
CA ALA A 36 7.07 -9.72 -9.81
C ALA A 36 6.56 -11.17 -9.96
N ASP A 37 5.73 -11.61 -9.02
CA ASP A 37 5.09 -12.92 -9.02
C ASP A 37 3.86 -12.99 -9.95
N GLN A 38 3.53 -11.90 -10.67
CA GLN A 38 2.36 -11.78 -11.54
C GLN A 38 1.02 -12.06 -10.84
N ARG A 39 0.96 -11.81 -9.53
CA ARG A 39 -0.26 -11.93 -8.71
C ARG A 39 -1.18 -10.74 -8.86
N ILE A 40 -0.65 -9.62 -9.36
CA ILE A 40 -1.36 -8.42 -9.77
C ILE A 40 -0.79 -7.95 -11.11
N THR A 41 -1.59 -7.24 -11.91
CA THR A 41 -1.11 -6.63 -13.16
C THR A 41 -0.29 -5.37 -12.89
N ILE A 42 0.36 -4.85 -13.94
CA ILE A 42 1.06 -3.56 -13.84
C ILE A 42 0.10 -2.39 -13.61
N GLU A 43 -1.10 -2.43 -14.16
CA GLU A 43 -2.15 -1.43 -13.90
C GLU A 43 -2.58 -1.44 -12.43
N GLU A 44 -2.76 -2.64 -11.86
CA GLU A 44 -3.12 -2.81 -10.46
C GLU A 44 -1.99 -2.37 -9.54
N PHE A 45 -0.74 -2.72 -9.85
CA PHE A 45 0.43 -2.23 -9.13
C PHE A 45 0.46 -0.69 -9.10
N ASN A 46 0.31 -0.04 -10.26
CA ASN A 46 0.27 1.41 -10.35
C ASN A 46 -0.90 2.02 -9.57
N HIS A 47 -2.07 1.39 -9.60
CA HIS A 47 -3.23 1.80 -8.82
C HIS A 47 -2.93 1.80 -7.32
N TYR A 48 -2.38 0.70 -6.79
CA TYR A 48 -2.07 0.58 -5.38
C TYR A 48 -0.91 1.48 -4.93
N CYS A 49 0.14 1.65 -5.75
CA CYS A 49 1.18 2.65 -5.50
C CYS A 49 0.58 4.07 -5.42
N GLY A 50 -0.37 4.40 -6.28
CA GLY A 50 -1.10 5.66 -6.23
C GLY A 50 -1.88 5.85 -4.93
N ARG A 51 -2.53 4.79 -4.41
CA ARG A 51 -3.21 4.82 -3.10
C ARG A 51 -2.22 4.99 -1.95
N LEU A 52 -1.11 4.25 -1.97
CA LEU A 52 -0.05 4.35 -0.96
C LEU A 52 0.47 5.78 -0.84
N ASN A 53 0.80 6.41 -1.98
CA ASN A 53 1.30 7.80 -2.00
C ASN A 53 0.30 8.77 -1.38
N LYS A 54 -0.99 8.67 -1.76
CA LYS A 54 -2.05 9.53 -1.20
C LYS A 54 -2.17 9.41 0.32
N ILE A 55 -2.08 8.19 0.85
CA ILE A 55 -2.16 7.95 2.29
C ILE A 55 -0.94 8.53 3.00
N VAL A 56 0.26 8.26 2.48
CA VAL A 56 1.50 8.76 3.08
C VAL A 56 1.55 10.29 3.07
N ASP A 57 1.19 10.92 1.96
CA ASP A 57 1.18 12.38 1.84
C ASP A 57 0.14 13.01 2.79
N GLY A 58 -1.10 12.51 2.77
CA GLY A 58 -2.14 13.02 3.67
C GLY A 58 -1.82 12.84 5.16
N ARG A 59 -1.00 11.86 5.53
CA ARG A 59 -0.54 11.65 6.90
C ARG A 59 0.68 12.49 7.29
N LYS A 60 1.51 12.91 6.33
CA LYS A 60 2.60 13.87 6.58
C LYS A 60 2.07 15.27 6.86
N ASP A 61 0.98 15.66 6.22
CA ASP A 61 0.36 16.98 6.41
C ASP A 61 -0.25 17.17 7.81
N ILE A 62 -0.47 16.08 8.55
CA ILE A 62 -1.07 16.07 9.90
C ILE A 62 0.01 15.98 11.00
N ALA A 63 1.25 15.58 10.67
CA ALA A 63 2.34 15.33 11.61
C ALA A 63 3.22 16.58 11.83
#